data_AF-A0A3B9HG06-F1
#
_entry.id   AF-A0A3B9HG06-F1
#
_cell.length_a   1.000
_cell.length_b   1.000
_cell.length_c   1.000
_cell.angle_alpha   90.00
_cell.angle_beta   90.00
_cell.angle_gamma   90.00
#
_symmetry.space_group_name_H-M   'P 1'
#
loop_
_entity.id
_entity.type
_entity.pdbx_description
1 polymer ?
#
loop_
_entity_poly.entity_id
_entity_poly.type
_entity_poly.pdbx_seq_one_letter_code
_entity_poly.pdbx_strand_id
1 'polypeptide(L)'
;MKRKFQIQTVLISICLLAAVVASCGGDDEEEQGLSSIDGGSERSNAPTMVPEFSGPIPTPSPVPVVTDESTAVRAMWVHLTKCVPIEITHLNVQLGVRGEWMVMPIQGSPQEFGTWRVNQNGDITPHNARGELWQRYVESSCDTDILQPAANDVLTDGDAVTTLWAHLARCIPEMSLGVFSAQKDRRTGAWVVVTVPQSQDDYGVWSVKRDANIEPLNDRAVEVSKMVDVAANAKGGQQQNELAAGCSPVIGSGDDARRRLWTHLSPCYPTVDPTSISTTWDPSNHLWVAVSKERSADTTAKDSPSVWHVTRDGNILAKNISAEATWGVVSTGNC
;
A
#
# COMPACT_ATOMS: atom_id res chain seq x y z
N MET A 1 -49.40 0.16 15.89
CA MET A 1 -48.67 -1.11 16.02
C MET A 1 -47.19 -0.85 15.81
N LYS A 2 -46.39 -0.97 16.88
CA LYS A 2 -44.95 -0.68 16.94
C LYS A 2 -44.20 -2.03 16.93
N ARG A 3 -43.18 -2.19 16.09
CA ARG A 3 -42.15 -3.24 16.28
C ARG A 3 -40.79 -2.55 16.39
N LYS A 4 -40.27 -2.51 17.62
CA LYS A 4 -38.91 -2.14 17.97
C LYS A 4 -38.03 -3.38 17.77
N PHE A 5 -36.99 -3.29 16.96
CA PHE A 5 -35.87 -4.23 17.00
C PHE A 5 -34.81 -3.62 17.92
N GLN A 6 -34.61 -4.22 19.10
CA GLN A 6 -33.51 -3.88 20.00
C GLN A 6 -32.25 -4.59 19.51
N ILE A 7 -31.20 -3.81 19.28
CA ILE A 7 -29.84 -4.26 19.00
C ILE A 7 -29.20 -4.65 20.34
N GLN A 8 -28.75 -5.90 20.46
CA GLN A 8 -27.95 -6.39 21.58
C GLN A 8 -26.52 -5.88 21.42
N THR A 9 -26.08 -5.03 22.35
CA THR A 9 -24.70 -4.60 22.51
C THR A 9 -23.95 -5.66 23.31
N VAL A 10 -23.00 -6.37 22.69
CA VAL A 10 -22.08 -7.28 23.39
C VAL A 10 -20.87 -6.46 23.85
N LEU A 11 -20.82 -6.16 25.15
CA LEU A 11 -19.68 -5.59 25.85
C LEU A 11 -18.68 -6.72 26.16
N ILE A 12 -17.47 -6.65 25.61
CA ILE A 12 -16.35 -7.53 26.01
C ILE A 12 -15.48 -6.74 26.99
N SER A 13 -15.56 -7.15 28.26
CA SER A 13 -14.71 -6.69 29.37
C SER A 13 -13.28 -7.19 29.21
N ILE A 14 -12.30 -6.27 29.31
CA ILE A 14 -10.88 -6.58 29.45
C ILE A 14 -10.60 -6.78 30.95
N CYS A 15 -10.30 -8.02 31.35
CA CYS A 15 -9.76 -8.33 32.67
C CYS A 15 -8.22 -8.25 32.62
N LEU A 16 -7.67 -7.20 33.24
CA LEU A 16 -6.27 -7.13 33.64
C LEU A 16 -6.05 -8.03 34.86
N LEU A 17 -5.22 -9.06 34.71
CA LEU A 17 -4.63 -9.80 35.82
C LEU A 17 -3.18 -9.34 35.97
N ALA A 18 -2.95 -8.55 37.02
CA ALA A 18 -1.64 -8.32 37.61
C ALA A 18 -1.59 -9.08 38.95
N ALA A 19 -0.64 -9.99 39.12
CA ALA A 19 -0.01 -10.31 40.40
C ALA A 19 1.17 -11.30 40.20
N VAL A 20 2.42 -10.87 40.47
CA VAL A 20 3.26 -11.25 41.65
C VAL A 20 4.13 -12.49 41.30
N VAL A 21 5.47 -12.51 41.45
CA VAL A 21 6.25 -12.37 42.69
C VAL A 21 7.72 -11.99 42.40
N ALA A 22 8.31 -11.25 43.33
CA ALA A 22 9.74 -11.06 43.49
C ALA A 22 10.40 -12.22 44.28
N SER A 23 11.73 -12.37 44.10
CA SER A 23 12.76 -12.61 45.13
C SER A 23 13.61 -13.90 45.04
N CYS A 24 14.89 -13.68 45.39
CA CYS A 24 16.03 -14.59 45.67
C CYS A 24 16.83 -15.02 44.41
N GLY A 25 18.14 -14.81 44.28
CA GLY A 25 19.20 -14.40 45.22
C GLY A 25 20.34 -15.43 45.22
N GLY A 26 21.59 -14.95 45.09
CA GLY A 26 22.86 -15.70 45.26
C GLY A 26 23.51 -16.08 43.92
N ASP A 27 24.51 -15.36 43.41
CA ASP A 27 25.90 -15.10 43.85
C ASP A 27 26.90 -16.19 43.40
N ASP A 28 28.04 -15.70 42.89
CA ASP A 28 29.37 -16.33 42.73
C ASP A 28 29.55 -17.26 41.49
N GLU A 29 30.54 -17.13 40.60
CA GLU A 29 31.84 -16.48 40.61
C GLU A 29 32.31 -16.24 39.15
N GLU A 30 32.86 -15.06 38.87
CA GLU A 30 33.55 -14.73 37.61
C GLU A 30 35.04 -14.48 37.90
N GLU A 31 35.87 -14.91 36.96
CA GLU A 31 37.24 -14.46 36.67
C GLU A 31 38.39 -14.76 37.67
N GLN A 32 39.28 -15.67 37.27
CA GLN A 32 40.72 -15.41 37.37
C GLN A 32 41.41 -15.76 36.05
N GLY A 33 41.70 -14.71 35.28
CA GLY A 33 42.78 -14.68 34.30
C GLY A 33 43.97 -13.89 34.86
N LEU A 34 45.12 -14.08 34.19
CA LEU A 34 46.49 -13.55 34.43
C LEU A 34 47.31 -14.38 35.44
N SER A 35 48.58 -14.71 35.19
CA SER A 35 49.57 -14.21 34.21
C SER A 35 50.73 -15.21 34.07
N SER A 36 51.43 -15.12 32.94
CA SER A 36 52.73 -15.73 32.67
C SER A 36 53.80 -15.37 33.72
N ILE A 37 54.74 -16.29 33.99
CA ILE A 37 56.20 -16.11 33.83
C ILE A 37 56.91 -17.45 34.12
N ASP A 38 57.64 -17.88 33.09
CA ASP A 38 59.00 -18.44 33.03
C ASP A 38 59.66 -19.10 34.26
N GLY A 39 60.30 -20.25 34.01
CA GLY A 39 61.12 -20.97 34.99
C GLY A 39 61.47 -22.38 34.54
N GLY A 40 62.46 -22.50 33.66
CA GLY A 40 62.95 -23.80 33.15
C GLY A 40 63.67 -24.67 34.19
N SER A 41 63.66 -25.99 33.95
CA SER A 41 64.73 -26.89 34.35
C SER A 41 64.70 -28.19 33.53
N GLU A 42 65.90 -28.66 33.18
CA GLU A 42 66.28 -29.57 32.11
C GLU A 42 66.07 -31.09 32.35
N ARG A 43 66.13 -31.83 31.21
CA ARG A 43 66.42 -33.27 30.99
C ARG A 43 65.25 -34.22 31.26
N SER A 44 64.91 -35.16 30.36
CA SER A 44 65.81 -36.07 29.65
C SER A 44 65.10 -36.77 28.47
N ASN A 45 65.78 -36.97 27.35
CA ASN A 45 65.29 -37.68 26.17
C ASN A 45 65.29 -39.20 26.39
N ALA A 46 64.11 -39.83 26.34
CA ALA A 46 63.97 -41.27 26.13
C ALA A 46 62.82 -41.52 25.13
N PRO A 47 63.05 -42.24 24.01
CA PRO A 47 62.01 -42.52 23.04
C PRO A 47 61.09 -43.60 23.58
N THR A 48 59.84 -43.25 23.88
CA THR A 48 58.80 -44.25 24.19
C THR A 48 58.23 -44.75 22.87
N MET A 49 58.48 -46.03 22.53
CA MET A 49 57.80 -46.71 21.44
C MET A 49 56.29 -46.75 21.71
N VAL A 50 55.50 -46.15 20.84
CA VAL A 50 54.03 -46.28 20.82
C VAL A 50 53.68 -47.56 20.04
N PRO A 51 52.84 -48.47 20.56
CA PRO A 51 52.37 -49.63 19.81
C PRO A 51 51.50 -49.18 18.62
N GLU A 52 51.81 -49.69 17.44
CA GLU A 52 51.07 -49.41 16.20
C GLU A 52 49.70 -50.11 16.24
N PHE A 53 48.65 -49.34 16.53
CA PHE A 53 47.26 -49.82 16.55
C PHE A 53 46.76 -49.99 15.11
N SER A 54 46.96 -51.18 14.55
CA SER A 54 46.41 -51.58 13.24
C SER A 54 44.93 -51.90 13.36
N GLY A 55 44.09 -50.86 13.44
CA GLY A 55 42.64 -50.95 13.28
C GLY A 55 42.18 -50.06 12.12
N PRO A 56 41.14 -50.43 11.37
CA PRO A 56 40.58 -49.54 10.34
C PRO A 56 40.12 -48.24 10.99
N ILE A 57 40.65 -47.12 10.51
CA ILE A 57 40.21 -45.77 10.90
C ILE A 57 38.72 -45.67 10.53
N PRO A 58 37.80 -45.39 11.47
CA PRO A 58 36.42 -45.14 11.11
C PRO A 58 36.37 -43.88 10.24
N THR A 59 35.92 -44.05 8.99
CA THR A 59 35.61 -42.92 8.11
C THR A 59 34.62 -42.02 8.83
N PRO A 60 34.89 -40.70 9.01
CA PRO A 60 33.95 -39.82 9.65
C PRO A 60 32.66 -39.77 8.82
N SER A 61 31.52 -40.12 9.44
CA SER A 61 30.21 -39.81 8.88
C SER A 61 30.12 -38.29 8.65
N PRO A 62 29.57 -37.82 7.52
CA PRO A 62 29.39 -36.40 7.30
C PRO A 62 28.54 -35.82 8.42
N VAL A 63 29.08 -34.84 9.14
CA VAL A 63 28.35 -34.11 10.18
C VAL A 63 27.26 -33.31 9.46
N PRO A 64 25.97 -33.48 9.82
CA PRO A 64 24.89 -32.73 9.19
C PRO A 64 25.12 -31.23 9.41
N VAL A 65 25.05 -30.47 8.32
CA VAL A 65 25.29 -29.01 8.31
C VAL A 65 24.08 -28.26 8.88
N VAL A 66 22.88 -28.83 8.71
CA VAL A 66 21.62 -28.28 9.22
C VAL A 66 21.03 -29.28 10.21
N THR A 67 21.07 -28.93 11.49
CA THR A 67 20.65 -29.79 12.61
C THR A 67 19.36 -29.33 13.28
N ASP A 68 18.96 -28.09 13.04
CA ASP A 68 17.88 -27.42 13.77
C ASP A 68 17.22 -26.32 12.92
N GLU A 69 16.14 -25.78 13.44
CA GLU A 69 15.36 -24.74 12.78
C GLU A 69 16.19 -23.47 12.48
N SER A 70 17.05 -23.07 13.41
CA SER A 70 17.84 -21.85 13.29
C SER A 70 18.93 -21.96 12.21
N THR A 71 19.53 -23.15 12.06
CA THR A 71 20.50 -23.43 11.00
C THR A 71 19.81 -23.52 9.63
N ALA A 72 18.60 -24.08 9.56
CA ALA A 72 17.80 -24.12 8.33
C ALA A 72 17.38 -22.73 7.86
N VAL A 73 16.86 -21.90 8.77
CA VAL A 73 16.42 -20.53 8.41
C VAL A 73 17.60 -19.67 7.98
N ARG A 74 18.76 -19.82 8.64
CA ARG A 74 19.98 -19.08 8.29
C ARG A 74 20.51 -19.49 6.91
N ALA A 75 20.53 -20.78 6.59
CA ALA A 75 20.91 -21.25 5.26
C ALA A 75 20.03 -20.64 4.16
N MET A 76 18.70 -20.65 4.39
CA MET A 76 17.75 -20.04 3.47
C MET A 76 17.94 -18.53 3.35
N TRP A 77 18.13 -17.84 4.47
CA TRP A 77 18.36 -16.39 4.50
C TRP A 77 19.60 -16.00 3.69
N VAL A 78 20.73 -16.71 3.88
CA VAL A 78 21.95 -16.52 3.07
C VAL A 78 21.70 -16.75 1.58
N HIS A 79 20.87 -17.73 1.22
CA HIS A 79 20.55 -18.01 -0.17
C HIS A 79 19.76 -16.87 -0.84
N LEU A 80 18.73 -16.34 -0.18
CA LEU A 80 17.89 -15.27 -0.74
C LEU A 80 18.59 -13.90 -0.73
N THR A 81 19.40 -13.63 0.30
CA THR A 81 20.11 -12.35 0.44
C THR A 81 21.20 -12.09 -0.60
N LYS A 82 21.50 -13.08 -1.44
CA LYS A 82 22.34 -12.89 -2.63
C LYS A 82 21.78 -11.83 -3.59
N CYS A 83 20.45 -11.72 -3.67
CA CYS A 83 19.81 -10.80 -4.62
C CYS A 83 18.96 -9.72 -3.97
N VAL A 84 18.36 -9.99 -2.80
CA VAL A 84 17.41 -9.05 -2.16
C VAL A 84 17.72 -8.92 -0.68
N PRO A 85 17.77 -7.71 -0.12
CA PRO A 85 17.90 -7.54 1.32
C PRO A 85 16.63 -8.05 2.02
N ILE A 86 16.72 -9.19 2.68
CA ILE A 86 15.64 -9.80 3.46
C ILE A 86 16.13 -9.96 4.90
N GLU A 87 15.30 -9.68 5.89
CA GLU A 87 15.61 -9.96 7.30
C GLU A 87 15.26 -11.39 7.67
N ILE A 88 16.02 -12.00 8.58
CA ILE A 88 15.79 -13.38 9.02
C ILE A 88 14.40 -13.57 9.66
N THR A 89 13.87 -12.50 10.26
CA THR A 89 12.54 -12.40 10.89
C THR A 89 11.40 -12.56 9.88
N HIS A 90 11.66 -12.37 8.58
CA HIS A 90 10.66 -12.54 7.53
C HIS A 90 10.48 -13.99 7.08
N LEU A 91 11.28 -14.92 7.60
CA LEU A 91 11.25 -16.33 7.26
C LEU A 91 10.58 -17.11 8.38
N ASN A 92 9.68 -18.02 8.00
CA ASN A 92 9.08 -19.02 8.87
C ASN A 92 9.62 -20.38 8.50
N VAL A 93 9.94 -21.21 9.50
CA VAL A 93 10.43 -22.57 9.30
C VAL A 93 9.48 -23.56 9.95
N GLN A 94 9.19 -24.64 9.23
CA GLN A 94 8.40 -25.75 9.74
C GLN A 94 9.07 -27.06 9.38
N LEU A 95 8.95 -28.07 10.24
CA LEU A 95 9.44 -29.41 9.91
C LEU A 95 8.48 -30.06 8.90
N GLY A 96 9.01 -30.44 7.74
CA GLY A 96 8.28 -31.14 6.70
C GLY A 96 8.02 -32.61 7.05
N VAL A 97 7.04 -33.21 6.36
CA VAL A 97 6.59 -34.60 6.60
C VAL A 97 7.71 -35.64 6.38
N ARG A 98 8.74 -35.29 5.59
CA ARG A 98 9.87 -36.17 5.25
C ARG A 98 11.15 -35.85 6.04
N GLY A 99 11.05 -35.01 7.07
CA GLY A 99 12.20 -34.62 7.89
C GLY A 99 13.09 -33.53 7.28
N GLU A 100 12.74 -32.98 6.12
CA GLU A 100 13.31 -31.75 5.59
C GLU A 100 12.70 -30.51 6.25
N TRP A 101 13.46 -29.42 6.33
CA TRP A 101 12.93 -28.15 6.81
C TRP A 101 12.23 -27.41 5.66
N MET A 102 11.00 -26.98 5.90
CA MET A 102 10.21 -26.16 5.00
C MET A 102 10.37 -24.71 5.40
N VAL A 103 10.89 -23.87 4.50
CA VAL A 103 11.06 -22.43 4.74
C VAL A 103 10.16 -21.63 3.82
N MET A 104 9.45 -20.66 4.37
CA MET A 104 8.46 -19.85 3.66
C MET A 104 8.38 -18.43 4.24
N PRO A 105 7.85 -17.44 3.51
CA PRO A 105 7.66 -16.11 4.07
C PRO A 105 6.63 -16.13 5.21
N ILE A 106 6.85 -15.32 6.24
CA ILE A 106 5.82 -15.03 7.25
C ILE A 106 4.67 -14.24 6.61
N GLN A 107 3.53 -14.22 7.29
CA GLN A 107 2.46 -13.29 6.96
C GLN A 107 2.95 -11.85 7.18
N GLY A 108 2.93 -11.02 6.13
CA GLY A 108 3.44 -9.65 6.18
C GLY A 108 4.92 -9.50 5.84
N SER A 109 5.63 -10.58 5.45
CA SER A 109 6.97 -10.47 4.87
C SER A 109 6.94 -9.52 3.67
N PRO A 110 7.82 -8.50 3.58
CA PRO A 110 7.85 -7.56 2.46
C PRO A 110 8.18 -8.21 1.12
N GLN A 111 8.63 -9.48 1.14
CA GLN A 111 8.98 -10.23 -0.04
C GLN A 111 8.37 -11.64 -0.03
N GLU A 112 7.66 -11.97 -1.11
CA GLU A 112 7.32 -13.34 -1.45
C GLU A 112 8.42 -14.06 -2.22
N PHE A 113 8.96 -15.10 -1.60
CA PHE A 113 9.94 -15.99 -2.21
C PHE A 113 9.46 -17.44 -2.36
N GLY A 114 8.18 -17.75 -2.11
CA GLY A 114 7.66 -19.10 -2.22
C GLY A 114 8.08 -20.01 -1.07
N THR A 115 7.89 -21.31 -1.25
CA THR A 115 8.23 -22.32 -0.24
C THR A 115 9.44 -23.11 -0.69
N TRP A 116 10.32 -23.42 0.24
CA TRP A 116 11.61 -24.07 -0.01
C TRP A 116 11.82 -25.25 0.91
N ARG A 117 12.64 -26.19 0.47
CA ARG A 117 13.11 -27.33 1.24
C ARG A 117 14.59 -27.13 1.53
N VAL A 118 14.96 -27.27 2.80
CA VAL A 118 16.34 -27.28 3.26
C VAL A 118 16.61 -28.65 3.85
N ASN A 119 17.54 -29.40 3.24
CA ASN A 119 17.91 -30.72 3.75
C ASN A 119 19.02 -30.62 4.81
N GLN A 120 19.35 -31.76 5.44
CA GLN A 120 20.38 -31.83 6.49
C GLN A 120 21.80 -31.53 5.99
N ASN A 121 22.03 -31.62 4.68
CA ASN A 121 23.31 -31.30 4.04
C ASN A 121 23.45 -29.80 3.72
N GLY A 122 22.37 -29.02 3.89
CA GLY A 122 22.32 -27.60 3.52
C GLY A 122 21.90 -27.34 2.07
N ASP A 123 21.45 -28.36 1.32
CA ASP A 123 20.90 -28.15 -0.02
C ASP A 123 19.53 -27.49 0.08
N ILE A 124 19.37 -26.43 -0.72
CA ILE A 124 18.15 -25.61 -0.78
C ILE A 124 17.49 -25.86 -2.13
N THR A 125 16.26 -26.35 -2.12
CA THR A 125 15.50 -26.65 -3.33
C THR A 125 14.09 -26.07 -3.26
N PRO A 126 13.53 -25.61 -4.39
CA PRO A 126 12.19 -25.04 -4.40
C PRO A 126 11.15 -26.14 -4.15
N HIS A 127 10.12 -25.79 -3.38
CA HIS A 127 8.98 -26.66 -3.16
C HIS A 127 7.81 -26.37 -4.10
N ASN A 128 7.71 -25.12 -4.58
CA ASN A 128 6.60 -24.65 -5.42
C ASN A 128 7.10 -23.78 -6.58
N ALA A 129 6.20 -23.49 -7.53
CA ALA A 129 6.51 -22.70 -8.74
C ALA A 129 7.07 -21.30 -8.43
N ARG A 130 6.70 -20.71 -7.29
CA ARG A 130 7.27 -19.43 -6.87
C ARG A 130 8.73 -19.59 -6.43
N GLY A 131 9.05 -20.62 -5.65
CA GLY A 131 10.43 -20.98 -5.33
C GLY A 131 11.25 -21.26 -6.59
N GLU A 132 10.70 -21.96 -7.58
CA GLU A 132 11.40 -22.23 -8.86
C GLU A 132 11.72 -20.95 -9.64
N LEU A 133 10.82 -19.96 -9.64
CA LEU A 133 11.07 -18.66 -10.25
C LEU A 133 12.21 -17.92 -9.54
N TRP A 134 12.20 -17.93 -8.20
CA TRP A 134 13.26 -17.34 -7.39
C TRP A 134 14.59 -18.07 -7.54
N GLN A 135 14.58 -19.40 -7.68
CA GLN A 135 15.79 -20.16 -7.94
C GLN A 135 16.45 -19.70 -9.24
N ARG A 136 15.68 -19.60 -10.34
CA ARG A 136 16.18 -19.09 -11.61
C ARG A 136 16.73 -17.66 -11.49
N TYR A 137 16.04 -16.81 -10.73
CA TYR A 137 16.49 -15.45 -10.45
C TYR A 137 17.84 -15.41 -9.72
N VAL A 138 17.99 -16.17 -8.63
CA VAL A 138 19.24 -16.25 -7.86
C VAL A 138 20.38 -16.84 -8.68
N GLU A 139 20.10 -17.88 -9.48
CA GLU A 139 21.09 -18.53 -10.35
C GLU A 139 21.53 -17.64 -11.53
N SER A 140 20.66 -16.73 -11.97
CA SER A 140 20.96 -15.77 -13.05
C SER A 140 21.81 -14.58 -12.62
N SER A 141 22.34 -14.56 -11.39
CA SER A 141 22.97 -13.38 -10.79
C SER A 141 22.01 -12.20 -10.70
N CYS A 142 20.76 -12.48 -10.30
CA CYS A 142 19.73 -11.49 -10.02
C CYS A 142 19.23 -10.72 -11.25
N ASP A 143 19.10 -11.42 -12.39
CA ASP A 143 18.59 -10.86 -13.64
C ASP A 143 17.13 -10.40 -13.50
N THR A 144 16.92 -9.09 -13.63
CA THR A 144 15.60 -8.45 -13.49
C THR A 144 14.65 -8.80 -14.64
N ASP A 145 15.12 -9.36 -15.74
CA ASP A 145 14.25 -9.86 -16.82
C ASP A 145 13.58 -11.19 -16.43
N ILE A 146 14.16 -11.94 -15.48
CA ILE A 146 13.59 -13.20 -14.95
C ILE A 146 12.59 -12.91 -13.84
N LEU A 147 12.96 -12.05 -12.89
CA LEU A 147 12.14 -11.66 -11.77
C LEU A 147 12.52 -10.26 -11.34
N GLN A 148 11.54 -9.38 -11.20
CA GLN A 148 11.70 -8.10 -10.52
C GLN A 148 11.16 -8.26 -9.10
N PRO A 149 12.03 -8.39 -8.08
CA PRO A 149 11.59 -8.43 -6.70
C PRO A 149 10.92 -7.09 -6.37
N ALA A 150 9.67 -7.15 -5.94
CA ALA A 150 8.94 -5.96 -5.57
C ALA A 150 9.62 -5.30 -4.36
N ALA A 151 10.04 -4.04 -4.50
CA ALA A 151 10.57 -3.26 -3.37
C ALA A 151 9.54 -3.05 -2.26
N ASN A 152 8.24 -3.12 -2.60
CA ASN A 152 7.10 -3.11 -1.70
C ASN A 152 6.07 -4.11 -2.23
N ASP A 153 5.98 -5.31 -1.66
CA ASP A 153 4.88 -6.22 -1.99
C ASP A 153 3.54 -5.60 -1.52
N VAL A 154 2.56 -5.53 -2.42
CA VAL A 154 1.20 -5.14 -2.09
C VAL A 154 0.45 -6.35 -1.51
N LEU A 155 0.55 -6.54 -0.19
CA LEU A 155 0.09 -7.75 0.50
C LEU A 155 -1.34 -7.63 1.03
N THR A 156 -1.71 -6.42 1.45
CA THR A 156 -3.00 -6.10 2.06
C THR A 156 -3.83 -5.17 1.16
N ASP A 157 -5.12 -5.06 1.50
CA ASP A 157 -6.02 -4.08 0.92
C ASP A 157 -5.54 -2.65 1.21
N GLY A 158 -5.05 -2.40 2.42
CA GLY A 158 -4.46 -1.13 2.83
C GLY A 158 -3.23 -0.74 2.00
N ASP A 159 -2.34 -1.70 1.71
CA ASP A 159 -1.18 -1.47 0.85
C ASP A 159 -1.64 -1.10 -0.57
N ALA A 160 -2.63 -1.82 -1.11
CA ALA A 160 -3.15 -1.58 -2.46
C ALA A 160 -3.76 -0.18 -2.60
N VAL A 161 -4.57 0.21 -1.61
CA VAL A 161 -5.14 1.56 -1.53
C VAL A 161 -4.04 2.62 -1.42
N THR A 162 -3.05 2.40 -0.57
CA THR A 162 -1.95 3.36 -0.35
C THR A 162 -1.09 3.52 -1.59
N THR A 163 -0.76 2.42 -2.28
CA THR A 163 -0.02 2.41 -3.54
C THR A 163 -0.77 3.18 -4.63
N LEU A 164 -2.06 2.91 -4.82
CA LEU A 164 -2.87 3.66 -5.78
C LEU A 164 -2.97 5.14 -5.39
N TRP A 165 -3.25 5.42 -4.13
CA TRP A 165 -3.36 6.79 -3.62
C TRP A 165 -2.07 7.58 -3.88
N ALA A 166 -0.90 7.02 -3.57
CA ALA A 166 0.38 7.69 -3.79
C ALA A 166 0.67 7.96 -5.28
N HIS A 167 0.20 7.08 -6.17
CA HIS A 167 0.29 7.29 -7.61
C HIS A 167 -0.59 8.48 -8.06
N LEU A 168 -1.85 8.51 -7.62
CA LEU A 168 -2.81 9.55 -7.97
C LEU A 168 -2.54 10.90 -7.28
N ALA A 169 -2.00 10.89 -6.06
CA ALA A 169 -1.70 12.07 -5.26
C ALA A 169 -0.67 13.01 -5.91
N ARG A 170 0.10 12.52 -6.89
CA ARG A 170 0.99 13.34 -7.73
C ARG A 170 0.25 14.41 -8.51
N CYS A 171 -1.03 14.17 -8.80
CA CYS A 171 -1.92 15.05 -9.52
C CYS A 171 -3.09 15.54 -8.62
N ILE A 172 -3.46 14.76 -7.61
CA ILE A 172 -4.61 15.06 -6.74
C ILE A 172 -4.20 14.93 -5.26
N PRO A 173 -3.36 15.84 -4.74
CA PRO A 173 -2.79 15.73 -3.39
C PRO A 173 -3.82 15.81 -2.27
N GLU A 174 -4.95 16.50 -2.49
CA GLU A 174 -6.04 16.68 -1.51
C GLU A 174 -6.93 15.43 -1.33
N MET A 175 -6.69 14.38 -2.11
CA MET A 175 -7.46 13.14 -2.06
C MET A 175 -7.19 12.38 -0.74
N SER A 176 -8.24 11.88 -0.08
CA SER A 176 -8.09 11.05 1.13
C SER A 176 -8.00 9.56 0.79
N LEU A 177 -7.32 8.76 1.60
CA LEU A 177 -7.27 7.29 1.46
C LEU A 177 -8.66 6.63 1.58
N GLY A 178 -9.57 7.24 2.35
CA GLY A 178 -10.91 6.72 2.60
C GLY A 178 -11.86 6.75 1.39
N VAL A 179 -11.43 7.32 0.27
CA VAL A 179 -12.20 7.29 -0.99
C VAL A 179 -12.08 5.97 -1.74
N PHE A 180 -11.22 5.05 -1.28
CA PHE A 180 -10.98 3.77 -1.95
C PHE A 180 -11.36 2.56 -1.11
N SER A 181 -11.73 1.50 -1.81
CA SER A 181 -11.85 0.15 -1.26
C SER A 181 -11.14 -0.82 -2.18
N ALA A 182 -10.40 -1.78 -1.62
CA ALA A 182 -9.69 -2.79 -2.38
C ALA A 182 -10.26 -4.19 -2.11
N GLN A 183 -10.36 -4.99 -3.17
CA GLN A 183 -10.74 -6.40 -3.09
C GLN A 183 -9.75 -7.25 -3.90
N LYS A 184 -9.30 -8.36 -3.32
CA LYS A 184 -8.34 -9.24 -4.00
C LYS A 184 -9.02 -10.06 -5.08
N ASP A 185 -8.55 -9.94 -6.32
CA ASP A 185 -8.91 -10.86 -7.39
C ASP A 185 -8.20 -12.21 -7.15
N ARG A 186 -8.99 -13.24 -6.83
CA ARG A 186 -8.46 -14.59 -6.54
C ARG A 186 -7.86 -15.27 -7.75
N ARG A 187 -8.21 -14.87 -8.98
CA ARG A 187 -7.72 -15.49 -10.21
C ARG A 187 -6.34 -14.97 -10.59
N THR A 188 -6.11 -13.67 -10.45
CA THR A 188 -4.86 -13.01 -10.84
C THR A 188 -3.92 -12.75 -9.67
N GLY A 189 -4.45 -12.71 -8.44
CA GLY A 189 -3.72 -12.33 -7.24
C GLY A 189 -3.53 -10.82 -7.06
N ALA A 190 -3.97 -10.01 -8.03
CA ALA A 190 -3.95 -8.55 -7.96
C ALA A 190 -5.08 -8.02 -7.09
N TRP A 191 -4.93 -6.79 -6.60
CA TRP A 191 -5.98 -6.06 -5.92
C TRP A 191 -6.77 -5.22 -6.92
N VAL A 192 -8.09 -5.33 -6.89
CA VAL A 192 -9.00 -4.44 -7.60
C VAL A 192 -9.39 -3.34 -6.64
N VAL A 193 -8.93 -2.12 -6.92
CA VAL A 193 -9.21 -0.94 -6.12
C VAL A 193 -10.28 -0.10 -6.82
N VAL A 194 -11.35 0.21 -6.09
CA VAL A 194 -12.50 0.97 -6.60
C VAL A 194 -12.71 2.22 -5.75
N THR A 195 -13.21 3.27 -6.37
CA THR A 195 -13.71 4.44 -5.64
C THR A 195 -15.02 4.11 -4.93
N VAL A 196 -15.13 4.47 -3.65
CA VAL A 196 -16.33 4.18 -2.85
C VAL A 196 -17.48 5.12 -3.22
N PRO A 197 -18.75 4.69 -3.12
CA PRO A 197 -19.90 5.51 -3.51
C PRO A 197 -20.06 6.82 -2.73
N GLN A 198 -19.50 6.88 -1.52
CA GLN A 198 -19.55 8.08 -0.66
C GLN A 198 -18.47 9.11 -1.03
N SER A 199 -17.55 8.75 -1.92
CA SER A 199 -16.56 9.68 -2.43
C SER A 199 -17.26 10.77 -3.25
N GLN A 200 -16.85 12.01 -3.03
CA GLN A 200 -17.28 13.15 -3.86
C GLN A 200 -16.69 13.07 -5.27
N ASP A 201 -15.73 12.18 -5.48
CA ASP A 201 -15.01 12.01 -6.73
C ASP A 201 -15.05 10.55 -7.18
N ASP A 202 -15.04 10.32 -8.49
CA ASP A 202 -14.81 8.99 -9.06
C ASP A 202 -13.43 8.98 -9.72
N TYR A 203 -12.55 8.14 -9.19
CA TYR A 203 -11.21 7.94 -9.71
C TYR A 203 -11.12 6.70 -10.60
N GLY A 204 -12.22 5.96 -10.76
CA GLY A 204 -12.30 4.76 -11.59
C GLY A 204 -11.96 3.46 -10.85
N VAL A 205 -11.75 2.42 -11.66
CA VAL A 205 -11.42 1.07 -11.20
C VAL A 205 -10.01 0.72 -11.64
N TRP A 206 -9.21 0.24 -10.71
CA TRP A 206 -7.77 0.02 -10.91
C TRP A 206 -7.38 -1.40 -10.52
N SER A 207 -6.42 -1.96 -11.24
CA SER A 207 -5.69 -3.14 -10.82
C SER A 207 -4.37 -2.70 -10.20
N VAL A 208 -4.13 -3.10 -8.96
CA VAL A 208 -2.84 -2.94 -8.29
C VAL A 208 -2.23 -4.32 -8.13
N LYS A 209 -1.19 -4.58 -8.92
CA LYS A 209 -0.45 -5.84 -8.87
C LYS A 209 0.45 -5.87 -7.64
N ARG A 210 0.92 -7.07 -7.30
CA ARG A 210 1.74 -7.29 -6.10
C ARG A 210 3.05 -6.50 -6.16
N ASP A 211 3.60 -6.30 -7.36
CA ASP A 211 4.80 -5.51 -7.65
C ASP A 211 4.57 -3.99 -7.65
N ALA A 212 3.43 -3.53 -7.12
CA ALA A 212 2.98 -2.15 -7.13
C ALA A 212 2.76 -1.57 -8.54
N ASN A 213 2.73 -2.40 -9.59
CA ASN A 213 2.30 -1.94 -10.91
C ASN A 213 0.78 -1.66 -10.91
N ILE A 214 0.39 -0.51 -11.48
CA ILE A 214 -0.97 0.01 -11.46
C ILE A 214 -1.50 0.05 -12.89
N GLU A 215 -2.67 -0.54 -13.12
CA GLU A 215 -3.32 -0.57 -14.44
C GLU A 215 -4.77 -0.11 -14.34
N PRO A 216 -5.23 0.81 -15.22
CA PRO A 216 -6.63 1.21 -15.26
C PRO A 216 -7.48 0.08 -15.84
N LEU A 217 -8.64 -0.20 -15.22
CA LEU A 217 -9.57 -1.26 -15.64
C LEU A 217 -10.86 -0.74 -16.27
N ASN A 218 -11.12 0.58 -16.21
CA ASN A 218 -12.26 1.21 -16.86
C ASN A 218 -11.87 2.55 -17.51
N ASP A 219 -12.74 3.07 -18.39
CA ASP A 219 -12.50 4.31 -19.13
C ASP A 219 -12.21 5.50 -18.20
N ARG A 220 -12.84 5.53 -17.03
CA ARG A 220 -12.59 6.58 -16.03
C ARG A 220 -11.17 6.53 -15.48
N ALA A 221 -10.69 5.35 -15.08
CA ALA A 221 -9.32 5.19 -14.63
C ALA A 221 -8.31 5.52 -15.75
N VAL A 222 -8.62 5.22 -17.01
CA VAL A 222 -7.79 5.61 -18.16
C VAL A 222 -7.70 7.13 -18.29
N GLU A 223 -8.81 7.84 -18.13
CA GLU A 223 -8.84 9.30 -18.17
C GLU A 223 -7.99 9.91 -17.05
N VAL A 224 -8.17 9.43 -15.82
CA VAL A 224 -7.41 9.88 -14.65
C VAL A 224 -5.91 9.56 -14.79
N SER A 225 -5.57 8.38 -15.32
CA SER A 225 -4.17 7.99 -15.58
C SER A 225 -3.48 8.99 -16.52
N LYS A 226 -4.17 9.43 -17.58
CA LYS A 226 -3.61 10.44 -18.50
C LYS A 226 -3.30 11.76 -17.80
N MET A 227 -4.15 12.21 -16.88
CA MET A 227 -3.89 13.43 -16.10
C MET A 227 -2.61 13.29 -15.27
N VAL A 228 -2.47 12.16 -14.56
CA VAL A 228 -1.27 11.84 -13.76
C VAL A 228 -0.02 11.77 -14.63
N ASP A 229 -0.10 11.14 -15.81
CA ASP A 229 1.02 11.02 -16.75
C ASP A 229 1.46 12.38 -17.30
N VAL A 230 0.52 13.28 -17.60
CA VAL A 230 0.84 14.65 -18.05
C VAL A 230 1.55 15.42 -16.94
N ALA A 231 1.09 15.31 -15.69
CA ALA A 231 1.74 15.95 -14.54
C ALA A 231 3.15 15.40 -14.29
N ALA A 232 3.35 14.09 -14.45
CA ALA A 232 4.64 13.45 -14.26
C ALA A 232 5.67 13.81 -15.34
N ASN A 233 5.23 14.07 -16.59
CA ASN A 233 6.11 14.28 -17.74
C ASN A 233 6.32 15.75 -18.14
N ALA A 234 5.66 16.69 -17.48
CA ALA A 234 5.75 18.10 -17.84
C ALA A 234 7.08 18.73 -17.35
N LYS A 235 7.79 19.40 -18.27
CA LYS A 235 9.11 20.03 -18.04
C LYS A 235 9.04 21.47 -17.48
N GLY A 236 7.87 21.93 -17.04
CA GLY A 236 7.68 23.25 -16.41
C GLY A 236 7.81 23.22 -14.88
N GLY A 237 7.57 24.35 -14.21
CA GLY A 237 7.44 24.37 -12.74
C GLY A 237 6.14 23.67 -12.29
N GLN A 238 6.13 23.07 -11.08
CA GLN A 238 5.02 22.25 -10.54
C GLN A 238 3.63 22.84 -10.82
N GLN A 239 3.44 24.14 -10.61
CA GLN A 239 2.15 24.82 -10.74
C GLN A 239 1.66 24.96 -12.20
N GLN A 240 2.56 25.09 -13.17
CA GLN A 240 2.19 25.12 -14.60
C GLN A 240 1.88 23.72 -15.13
N ASN A 241 2.55 22.72 -14.57
CA ASN A 241 2.38 21.31 -14.93
C ASN A 241 1.04 20.78 -14.42
N GLU A 242 0.64 21.16 -13.20
CA GLU A 242 -0.66 20.80 -12.62
C GLU A 242 -1.82 21.44 -13.39
N LEU A 243 -1.72 22.73 -13.77
CA LEU A 243 -2.75 23.38 -14.59
C LEU A 243 -2.88 22.78 -16.00
N ALA A 244 -1.76 22.42 -16.64
CA ALA A 244 -1.77 21.80 -17.97
C ALA A 244 -2.31 20.36 -17.94
N ALA A 245 -2.12 19.66 -16.83
CA ALA A 245 -2.59 18.30 -16.61
C ALA A 245 -4.05 18.21 -16.12
N GLY A 246 -4.66 19.34 -15.71
CA GLY A 246 -5.97 19.36 -15.06
C GLY A 246 -5.93 18.74 -13.66
N CYS A 247 -4.77 18.81 -13.00
CA CYS A 247 -4.53 18.21 -11.70
C CYS A 247 -5.17 19.01 -10.58
N SER A 248 -5.93 18.31 -9.74
CA SER A 248 -6.92 18.83 -8.79
C SER A 248 -8.05 19.61 -9.46
N PRO A 249 -9.33 19.30 -9.15
CA PRO A 249 -10.43 20.09 -9.68
C PRO A 249 -10.32 21.52 -9.13
N VAL A 250 -10.47 22.53 -9.99
CA VAL A 250 -10.69 23.93 -9.57
C VAL A 250 -11.86 24.01 -8.57
N ILE A 251 -12.80 23.08 -8.67
CA ILE A 251 -13.96 22.92 -7.81
C ILE A 251 -13.90 21.59 -7.05
N GLY A 252 -13.27 21.58 -5.87
CA GLY A 252 -13.10 20.39 -5.03
C GLY A 252 -14.24 20.13 -4.03
N SER A 253 -15.16 21.09 -3.86
CA SER A 253 -16.26 20.96 -2.91
C SER A 253 -17.52 21.68 -3.38
N GLY A 254 -18.65 21.33 -2.76
CA GLY A 254 -19.92 22.03 -2.99
C GLY A 254 -19.84 23.51 -2.60
N ASP A 255 -18.95 23.86 -1.67
CA ASP A 255 -18.67 25.23 -1.27
C ASP A 255 -17.88 25.99 -2.33
N ASP A 256 -16.93 25.33 -3.01
CA ASP A 256 -16.21 25.91 -4.15
C ASP A 256 -17.15 26.12 -5.33
N ALA A 257 -18.02 25.16 -5.63
CA ALA A 257 -19.01 25.26 -6.70
C ALA A 257 -19.95 26.45 -6.43
N ARG A 258 -20.38 26.59 -5.17
CA ARG A 258 -21.23 27.68 -4.70
C ARG A 258 -20.54 29.03 -4.84
N ARG A 259 -19.31 29.16 -4.36
CA ARG A 259 -18.50 30.38 -4.50
C ARG A 259 -18.28 30.75 -5.95
N ARG A 260 -17.94 29.76 -6.80
CA ARG A 260 -17.72 29.96 -8.24
C ARG A 260 -18.96 30.51 -8.93
N LEU A 261 -20.12 29.90 -8.68
CA LEU A 261 -21.38 30.39 -9.21
C LEU A 261 -21.72 31.79 -8.66
N TRP A 262 -21.56 32.01 -7.35
CA TRP A 262 -21.81 33.32 -6.76
C TRP A 262 -20.92 34.42 -7.37
N THR A 263 -19.64 34.16 -7.57
CA THR A 263 -18.72 35.10 -8.24
C THR A 263 -19.14 35.40 -9.68
N HIS A 264 -19.71 34.42 -10.38
CA HIS A 264 -20.24 34.65 -11.72
C HIS A 264 -21.50 35.54 -11.70
N LEU A 265 -22.39 35.34 -10.72
CA LEU A 265 -23.65 36.07 -10.63
C LEU A 265 -23.51 37.46 -9.97
N SER A 266 -22.57 37.64 -9.06
CA SER A 266 -22.48 38.83 -8.20
C SER A 266 -22.35 40.18 -8.92
N PRO A 267 -21.77 40.30 -10.13
CA PRO A 267 -21.75 41.57 -10.86
C PRO A 267 -23.16 42.09 -11.21
N CYS A 268 -24.08 41.19 -11.57
CA CYS A 268 -25.45 41.55 -11.96
C CYS A 268 -26.48 41.32 -10.86
N TYR A 269 -26.18 40.43 -9.91
CA TYR A 269 -27.08 40.04 -8.84
C TYR A 269 -26.38 40.11 -7.48
N PRO A 270 -25.92 41.31 -7.04
CA PRO A 270 -25.12 41.47 -5.82
C PRO A 270 -25.89 41.14 -4.54
N THR A 271 -27.23 41.10 -4.59
CA THR A 271 -28.10 40.77 -3.47
C THR A 271 -28.30 39.27 -3.27
N VAL A 272 -27.77 38.43 -4.17
CA VAL A 272 -27.80 36.98 -4.00
C VAL A 272 -26.86 36.61 -2.86
N ASP A 273 -27.45 36.10 -1.78
CA ASP A 273 -26.71 35.54 -0.67
C ASP A 273 -26.00 34.25 -1.14
N PRO A 274 -24.65 34.14 -1.03
CA PRO A 274 -23.92 32.92 -1.38
C PRO A 274 -24.50 31.68 -0.70
N THR A 275 -25.02 31.80 0.53
CA THR A 275 -25.58 30.68 1.29
C THR A 275 -26.96 30.23 0.80
N SER A 276 -27.65 31.05 0.00
CA SER A 276 -28.93 30.71 -0.61
C SER A 276 -28.80 29.77 -1.82
N ILE A 277 -27.57 29.61 -2.34
CA ILE A 277 -27.26 28.71 -3.44
C ILE A 277 -27.02 27.31 -2.86
N SER A 278 -27.90 26.36 -3.17
CA SER A 278 -27.70 24.96 -2.79
C SER A 278 -26.87 24.24 -3.83
N THR A 279 -25.91 23.43 -3.40
CA THR A 279 -25.08 22.59 -4.28
C THR A 279 -25.25 21.12 -3.95
N THR A 280 -25.30 20.28 -4.97
CA THR A 280 -25.40 18.82 -4.83
C THR A 280 -24.49 18.18 -5.85
N TRP A 281 -23.72 17.19 -5.42
CA TRP A 281 -22.83 16.45 -6.32
C TRP A 281 -23.65 15.48 -7.18
N ASP A 282 -23.45 15.53 -8.50
CA ASP A 282 -23.93 14.51 -9.42
C ASP A 282 -22.77 13.56 -9.78
N PRO A 283 -22.72 12.36 -9.18
CA PRO A 283 -21.64 11.42 -9.42
C PRO A 283 -21.66 10.82 -10.83
N SER A 284 -22.82 10.80 -11.51
CA SER A 284 -22.93 10.20 -12.85
C SER A 284 -22.36 11.09 -13.94
N ASN A 285 -22.48 12.41 -13.77
CA ASN A 285 -21.98 13.40 -14.72
C ASN A 285 -20.71 14.13 -14.24
N HIS A 286 -20.20 13.75 -13.06
CA HIS A 286 -19.01 14.32 -12.41
C HIS A 286 -19.03 15.87 -12.34
N LEU A 287 -20.17 16.43 -11.93
CA LEU A 287 -20.36 17.87 -11.82
C LEU A 287 -21.17 18.24 -10.59
N TRP A 288 -21.07 19.50 -10.17
CA TRP A 288 -21.91 20.05 -9.13
C TRP A 288 -23.18 20.65 -9.76
N VAL A 289 -24.34 20.18 -9.32
CA VAL A 289 -25.61 20.81 -9.62
C VAL A 289 -25.82 21.92 -8.59
N ALA A 290 -25.84 23.16 -9.06
CA ALA A 290 -26.07 24.33 -8.23
C ALA A 290 -27.44 24.93 -8.55
N VAL A 291 -28.18 25.29 -7.51
CA VAL A 291 -29.52 25.88 -7.63
C VAL A 291 -29.53 27.23 -6.93
N SER A 292 -29.86 28.28 -7.67
CA SER A 292 -29.89 29.66 -7.17
C SER A 292 -31.29 30.26 -7.30
N LYS A 293 -31.57 31.26 -6.46
CA LYS A 293 -32.86 31.97 -6.38
C LYS A 293 -32.69 33.47 -6.62
N GLU A 294 -31.85 33.81 -7.60
CA GLU A 294 -31.81 35.17 -8.10
C GLU A 294 -33.14 35.56 -8.74
N ARG A 295 -33.43 36.86 -8.77
CA ARG A 295 -34.63 37.36 -9.45
C ARG A 295 -34.52 37.05 -10.93
N SER A 296 -35.46 36.28 -11.48
CA SER A 296 -35.42 35.91 -12.89
C SER A 296 -35.39 37.16 -13.78
N ALA A 297 -34.51 37.15 -14.77
CA ALA A 297 -34.48 38.17 -15.83
C ALA A 297 -35.73 38.09 -16.72
N ASP A 298 -36.39 36.93 -16.75
CA ASP A 298 -37.64 36.73 -17.47
C ASP A 298 -38.83 37.07 -16.55
N THR A 299 -39.48 38.19 -16.84
CA THR A 299 -40.69 38.65 -16.11
C THR A 299 -41.95 37.85 -16.46
N THR A 300 -41.87 36.94 -17.43
CA THR A 300 -42.98 36.10 -17.89
C THR A 300 -42.92 34.66 -17.35
N ALA A 301 -41.76 34.23 -16.86
CA ALA A 301 -41.59 32.93 -16.22
C ALA A 301 -42.13 32.95 -14.78
N LYS A 302 -42.87 31.90 -14.41
CA LYS A 302 -43.24 31.62 -13.02
C LYS A 302 -41.95 31.50 -12.21
N ASP A 303 -41.83 32.17 -11.06
CA ASP A 303 -40.63 32.17 -10.20
C ASP A 303 -40.04 30.76 -10.05
N SER A 304 -39.02 30.48 -10.86
CA SER A 304 -38.39 29.18 -10.97
C SER A 304 -36.92 29.36 -10.64
N PRO A 305 -36.36 28.56 -9.71
CA PRO A 305 -34.95 28.67 -9.40
C PRO A 305 -34.11 28.33 -10.63
N SER A 306 -32.96 28.99 -10.76
CA SER A 306 -32.02 28.71 -11.84
C SER A 306 -31.19 27.48 -11.49
N VAL A 307 -31.07 26.58 -12.46
CA VAL A 307 -30.29 25.34 -12.31
C VAL A 307 -29.04 25.44 -13.18
N TRP A 308 -27.91 25.18 -12.55
CA TRP A 308 -26.59 25.29 -13.15
C TRP A 308 -25.82 23.98 -12.97
N HIS A 309 -25.03 23.63 -13.97
CA HIS A 309 -23.96 22.65 -13.80
C HIS A 309 -22.65 23.40 -13.66
N VAL A 310 -21.91 23.10 -12.60
CA VAL A 310 -20.55 23.60 -12.39
C VAL A 310 -19.60 22.42 -12.55
N THR A 311 -18.75 22.46 -13.58
CA THR A 311 -17.76 21.40 -13.83
C THR A 311 -16.59 21.53 -12.88
N ARG A 312 -15.80 20.44 -12.76
CA ARG A 312 -14.55 20.43 -11.99
C ARG A 312 -13.55 21.49 -12.41
N ASP A 313 -13.49 21.81 -13.69
CA ASP A 313 -12.60 22.84 -14.25
C ASP A 313 -13.10 24.27 -13.94
N GLY A 314 -14.24 24.40 -13.25
CA GLY A 314 -14.83 25.67 -12.90
C GLY A 314 -15.66 26.32 -14.02
N ASN A 315 -16.05 25.55 -15.05
CA ASN A 315 -16.99 26.01 -16.06
C ASN A 315 -18.41 25.98 -15.50
N ILE A 316 -19.20 27.00 -15.84
CA ILE A 316 -20.60 27.11 -15.42
C ILE A 316 -21.47 26.95 -16.68
N LEU A 317 -22.48 26.09 -16.61
CA LEU A 317 -23.40 25.82 -17.69
C LEU A 317 -24.84 26.01 -17.20
N ALA A 318 -25.61 26.86 -17.87
CA ALA A 318 -27.05 26.99 -17.63
C ALA A 318 -27.80 25.72 -18.07
N LYS A 319 -28.83 25.30 -17.30
CA LYS A 319 -29.54 24.04 -17.53
C LYS A 319 -31.06 24.13 -17.56
N ASN A 320 -31.60 25.31 -17.25
CA ASN A 320 -33.01 25.59 -17.43
C ASN A 320 -33.19 27.01 -17.97
N ILE A 321 -34.39 27.30 -18.43
CA ILE A 321 -34.76 28.58 -19.05
C ILE A 321 -34.42 29.78 -18.13
N SER A 322 -34.63 29.62 -16.81
CA SER A 322 -34.29 30.68 -15.84
C SER A 322 -32.77 30.94 -15.81
N ALA A 323 -31.96 29.89 -15.73
CA ALA A 323 -30.50 30.02 -15.76
C ALA A 323 -30.00 30.56 -17.10
N GLU A 324 -30.61 30.18 -18.23
CA GLU A 324 -30.24 30.67 -19.56
C GLU A 324 -30.53 32.17 -19.69
N ALA A 325 -31.67 32.64 -19.18
CA ALA A 325 -32.01 34.06 -19.14
C ALA A 325 -31.04 34.84 -18.25
N THR A 326 -30.76 34.34 -17.04
CA THR A 326 -29.75 34.92 -16.13
C THR A 326 -28.37 34.97 -16.80
N TRP A 327 -27.95 33.89 -17.48
CA TRP A 327 -26.70 33.84 -18.21
C TRP A 327 -26.63 34.92 -19.29
N GLY A 328 -27.72 35.15 -20.03
CA GLY A 328 -27.81 36.22 -21.03
C GLY A 328 -27.56 37.61 -20.43
N VAL A 329 -28.11 37.89 -19.26
CA VAL A 329 -27.88 39.17 -18.55
C VAL A 329 -26.43 39.30 -18.12
N VAL A 330 -25.88 38.29 -17.44
CA VAL A 330 -24.51 38.30 -16.93
C VAL A 330 -23.49 38.39 -18.06
N SER A 331 -23.69 37.65 -19.15
CA SER A 331 -22.77 37.63 -20.30
C SER A 331 -22.78 38.91 -21.14
N THR A 332 -23.90 39.63 -21.19
CA THR A 332 -24.01 40.93 -21.88
C THR A 332 -23.53 42.10 -21.03
N GLY A 333 -23.39 41.92 -19.72
CA GLY A 333 -22.99 42.97 -18.78
C GLY A 333 -24.05 44.06 -18.58
N ASN A 334 -25.27 43.85 -19.09
CA ASN A 334 -26.40 44.78 -18.96
C ASN A 334 -27.20 44.46 -17.69
N CYS A 335 -26.53 44.63 -16.55
CA CYS A 335 -27.14 44.74 -15.24
C CYS A 335 -27.29 46.23 -14.85
#